data_AF-A0A1V3NGZ0-F1
#
_entry.id   AF-A0A1V3NGZ0-F1
#
_cell.length_a   1.000
_cell.length_b   1.000
_cell.length_c   1.000
_cell.angle_alpha   90.00
_cell.angle_beta   90.00
_cell.angle_gamma   90.00
#
_symmetry.space_group_name_H-M   'P 1'
#
loop_
_entity.id
_entity.type
_entity.pdbx_description
1 polymer ?
#
loop_
_entity_poly.entity_id
_entity_poly.type
_entity_poly.pdbx_seq_one_letter_code
_entity_poly.pdbx_strand_id
1 'polypeptide(L)'
;MARIAGVALIVLALTACAPVTVKDEQSPYSRIATGSTITLQQPIDIPRHAARVFIQDGRVVSKTRMNIYYPHCNFEVRTLSDGTARIEPDAFLVTGFRLGYVTVVRRAAPLQVASTFLMLADEDDGGPPPISRFVHYQLGSERQPDVMRLTCHGGFADEWEARYPSVAEIRQVLDGIASFD
;
A
#
# COMPACT_ATOMS: atom_id res chain seq x y z
N MET A 1 -27.79 -35.96 30.24
CA MET A 1 -28.31 -34.92 29.34
C MET A 1 -27.72 -33.54 29.61
N ALA A 2 -27.65 -33.07 30.88
CA ALA A 2 -27.05 -31.76 31.22
C ALA A 2 -25.58 -31.55 30.81
N ARG A 3 -24.74 -32.61 30.84
CA ARG A 3 -23.33 -32.53 30.41
C ARG A 3 -23.12 -32.35 28.90
N ILE A 4 -24.08 -32.82 28.08
CA ILE A 4 -24.03 -32.67 26.62
C ILE A 4 -24.45 -31.26 26.22
N ALA A 5 -25.42 -30.67 26.95
CA ALA A 5 -25.86 -29.30 26.75
C ALA A 5 -24.76 -28.26 27.06
N GLY A 6 -23.94 -28.51 28.09
CA GLY A 6 -22.82 -27.61 28.44
C GLY A 6 -21.70 -27.60 27.39
N VAL A 7 -21.39 -28.76 26.78
CA VAL A 7 -20.35 -28.86 25.74
C VAL A 7 -20.81 -28.23 24.43
N ALA A 8 -22.08 -28.39 24.05
CA ALA A 8 -22.63 -27.77 22.84
C ALA A 8 -22.59 -26.22 22.91
N LEU A 9 -22.86 -25.64 24.08
CA LEU A 9 -22.86 -24.19 24.26
C LEU A 9 -21.45 -23.57 24.12
N ILE A 10 -20.42 -24.30 24.57
CA ILE A 10 -19.02 -23.86 24.45
C ILE A 10 -18.55 -23.90 22.99
N VAL A 11 -18.90 -24.95 22.24
CA VAL A 11 -18.51 -25.08 20.81
C VAL A 11 -19.14 -23.98 19.94
N LEU A 12 -20.38 -23.55 20.22
CA LEU A 12 -20.98 -22.42 19.50
C LEU A 12 -20.28 -21.08 19.78
N ALA A 13 -19.76 -20.88 21.00
CA ALA A 13 -19.09 -19.63 21.37
C ALA A 13 -17.72 -19.41 20.68
N LEU A 14 -17.08 -20.48 20.16
CA LEU A 14 -15.78 -20.39 19.46
C LEU A 14 -15.89 -19.95 18.00
N THR A 15 -17.10 -19.88 17.42
CA THR A 15 -17.28 -19.51 16.00
C THR A 15 -17.43 -17.99 15.76
N ALA A 16 -17.39 -17.17 16.82
CA ALA A 16 -17.65 -15.73 16.72
C ALA A 16 -16.47 -14.87 16.24
N CYS A 17 -15.28 -15.45 16.03
CA CYS A 17 -14.08 -14.72 15.58
C CYS A 17 -13.87 -14.81 14.06
N ALA A 18 -14.89 -14.48 13.26
CA ALA A 18 -14.70 -14.28 11.83
C ALA A 18 -14.25 -12.82 11.57
N PRO A 19 -13.18 -12.58 10.80
CA PRO A 19 -12.79 -11.23 10.43
C PRO A 19 -13.90 -10.59 9.58
N VAL A 20 -14.31 -9.36 9.95
CA VAL A 20 -15.26 -8.59 9.15
C VAL A 20 -14.60 -8.25 7.81
N THR A 21 -15.07 -8.86 6.73
CA THR A 21 -14.64 -8.57 5.37
C THR A 21 -15.58 -7.56 4.73
N VAL A 22 -15.03 -6.42 4.31
CA VAL A 22 -15.77 -5.41 3.54
C VAL A 22 -15.85 -5.90 2.09
N LYS A 23 -17.04 -6.27 1.65
CA LYS A 23 -17.28 -6.83 0.30
C LYS A 23 -17.32 -5.80 -0.82
N ASP A 24 -17.65 -4.54 -0.48
CA ASP A 24 -17.68 -3.46 -1.47
C ASP A 24 -16.25 -3.05 -1.84
N GLU A 25 -15.79 -3.47 -3.02
CA GLU A 25 -14.44 -3.17 -3.52
C GLU A 25 -14.18 -1.68 -3.72
N GLN A 26 -15.22 -0.83 -3.80
CA GLN A 26 -15.07 0.62 -3.91
C GLN A 26 -14.82 1.28 -2.54
N SER A 27 -15.08 0.56 -1.45
CA SER A 27 -14.89 1.10 -0.11
C SER A 27 -13.40 1.33 0.17
N PRO A 28 -13.00 2.47 0.79
CA PRO A 28 -11.63 2.69 1.25
C PRO A 28 -11.23 1.73 2.39
N TYR A 29 -12.14 0.91 2.89
CA TYR A 29 -11.88 -0.12 3.90
C TYR A 29 -11.80 -1.53 3.31
N SER A 30 -12.02 -1.71 2.01
CA SER A 30 -11.85 -2.98 1.31
C SER A 30 -10.37 -3.35 1.19
N ARG A 31 -10.04 -4.64 1.30
CA ARG A 31 -8.65 -5.14 1.26
C ARG A 31 -8.57 -6.41 0.45
N ILE A 32 -7.42 -6.63 -0.18
CA ILE A 32 -7.07 -7.96 -0.70
C ILE A 32 -6.95 -8.89 0.51
N ALA A 33 -7.67 -10.01 0.48
CA ALA A 33 -7.74 -10.91 1.62
C ALA A 33 -6.42 -11.64 1.83
N THR A 34 -6.07 -11.90 3.09
CA THR A 34 -5.00 -12.86 3.41
C THR A 34 -5.41 -14.23 2.88
N GLY A 35 -4.50 -14.90 2.19
CA GLY A 35 -4.78 -16.15 1.47
C GLY A 35 -5.07 -15.96 -0.02
N SER A 36 -5.42 -14.76 -0.48
CA SER A 36 -5.51 -14.44 -1.92
C SER A 36 -4.13 -14.51 -2.58
N THR A 37 -4.14 -14.59 -3.90
CA THR A 37 -2.92 -14.65 -4.72
C THR A 37 -2.85 -13.46 -5.66
N ILE A 38 -1.75 -12.72 -5.60
CA ILE A 38 -1.42 -11.70 -6.60
C ILE A 38 -0.58 -12.35 -7.69
N THR A 39 -1.13 -12.45 -8.89
CA THR A 39 -0.47 -13.03 -10.06
C THR A 39 0.16 -11.93 -10.90
N LEU A 40 1.49 -11.92 -10.97
CA LEU A 40 2.22 -11.06 -11.89
C LEU A 40 2.24 -11.70 -13.29
N GLN A 41 1.77 -10.96 -14.28
CA GLN A 41 1.51 -11.49 -15.63
C GLN A 41 2.70 -11.34 -16.58
N GLN A 42 3.57 -10.37 -16.30
CA GLN A 42 4.72 -10.04 -17.14
C GLN A 42 5.94 -9.70 -16.28
N PRO A 43 7.15 -9.91 -16.79
CA PRO A 43 8.34 -9.53 -16.05
C PRO A 43 8.42 -8.02 -15.85
N ILE A 44 8.97 -7.61 -14.71
CA ILE A 44 9.20 -6.21 -14.37
C ILE A 44 10.66 -6.01 -14.01
N ASP A 45 11.36 -5.16 -14.75
CA ASP A 45 12.76 -4.85 -14.48
C ASP A 45 12.90 -3.89 -13.28
N ILE A 46 13.86 -4.18 -12.39
CA ILE A 46 14.12 -3.39 -11.20
C ILE A 46 15.24 -2.39 -11.51
N PRO A 47 14.99 -1.07 -11.43
CA PRO A 47 15.99 -0.06 -11.72
C PRO A 47 17.25 -0.23 -10.87
N ARG A 48 18.40 0.18 -11.42
CA ARG A 48 19.67 0.20 -10.69
C ARG A 48 19.54 1.01 -9.40
N HIS A 49 20.11 0.47 -8.32
CA HIS A 49 20.08 1.05 -6.97
C HIS A 49 18.67 1.24 -6.39
N ALA A 50 17.70 0.49 -6.89
CA ALA A 50 16.34 0.45 -6.36
C ALA A 50 16.02 -0.93 -5.77
N ALA A 51 15.17 -0.93 -4.76
CA ALA A 51 14.50 -2.12 -4.23
C ALA A 51 12.99 -2.09 -4.49
N ARG A 52 12.53 -1.12 -5.28
CA ARG A 52 11.11 -0.87 -5.53
C ARG A 52 10.86 -0.59 -7.00
N VAL A 53 9.76 -1.11 -7.51
CA VAL A 53 9.24 -0.77 -8.83
C VAL A 53 7.84 -0.22 -8.68
N PHE A 54 7.61 0.99 -9.20
CA PHE A 54 6.37 1.73 -9.02
C PHE A 54 5.44 1.52 -10.22
N ILE A 55 4.15 1.42 -9.95
CA ILE A 55 3.10 1.16 -10.92
C ILE A 55 1.98 2.16 -10.69
N GLN A 56 1.50 2.77 -11.78
CA GLN A 56 0.36 3.67 -11.81
C GLN A 56 -0.30 3.57 -13.19
N ASP A 57 -1.63 3.54 -13.25
CA ASP A 57 -2.41 3.40 -14.50
C ASP A 57 -1.98 2.20 -15.37
N GLY A 58 -1.75 1.03 -14.77
CA GLY A 58 -1.40 -0.20 -15.49
C GLY A 58 -0.03 -0.20 -16.15
N ARG A 59 0.89 0.65 -15.69
CA ARG A 59 2.25 0.77 -16.26
C ARG A 59 3.28 1.02 -15.19
N VAL A 60 4.49 0.52 -15.45
CA VAL A 60 5.67 0.81 -14.63
C VAL A 60 6.08 2.28 -14.85
N VAL A 61 6.18 3.03 -13.76
CA VAL A 61 6.54 4.45 -13.77
C VAL A 61 7.79 4.69 -12.93
N SER A 62 8.57 5.73 -13.27
CA SER A 62 9.65 6.17 -12.39
C SER A 62 9.07 6.90 -11.18
N LYS A 63 9.73 6.81 -10.03
CA LYS A 63 9.33 7.52 -8.81
C LYS A 63 9.10 9.03 -9.04
N THR A 64 9.89 9.64 -9.91
CA THR A 64 9.82 11.08 -10.25
C THR A 64 8.66 11.47 -11.16
N ARG A 65 8.13 10.54 -11.96
CA ARG A 65 6.99 10.79 -12.87
C ARG A 65 5.66 10.31 -12.31
N MET A 66 5.70 9.53 -11.24
CA MET A 66 4.50 9.06 -10.54
C MET A 66 3.75 10.25 -9.94
N ASN A 67 2.45 10.33 -10.20
CA ASN A 67 1.60 11.34 -9.61
C ASN A 67 1.15 10.87 -8.23
N ILE A 68 1.78 11.41 -7.18
CA ILE A 68 1.55 10.99 -5.79
C ILE A 68 0.14 11.33 -5.27
N TYR A 69 -0.59 12.22 -5.95
CA TYR A 69 -1.94 12.61 -5.58
C TYR A 69 -3.00 11.57 -5.99
N TYR A 70 -2.62 10.57 -6.79
CA TYR A 70 -3.50 9.51 -7.27
C TYR A 70 -3.03 8.13 -6.80
N PRO A 71 -3.93 7.11 -6.86
CA PRO A 71 -3.58 5.76 -6.48
C PRO A 71 -2.36 5.24 -7.23
N HIS A 72 -1.50 4.54 -6.51
CA HIS A 72 -0.30 3.92 -7.06
C HIS A 72 0.15 2.77 -6.16
N CYS A 73 0.88 1.83 -6.74
CA CYS A 73 1.44 0.70 -6.01
C CYS A 73 2.92 0.55 -6.31
N ASN A 74 3.63 -0.19 -5.46
CA ASN A 74 4.98 -0.64 -5.76
C ASN A 74 5.23 -2.05 -5.25
N PHE A 75 5.86 -2.87 -6.09
CA PHE A 75 6.51 -4.09 -5.61
C PHE A 75 7.81 -3.71 -4.91
N GLU A 76 8.12 -4.40 -3.82
CA GLU A 76 9.36 -4.26 -3.07
C GLU A 76 10.08 -5.60 -2.95
N VAL A 77 11.37 -5.56 -3.24
CA VAL A 77 12.31 -6.67 -3.07
C VAL A 77 13.24 -6.44 -1.88
N ARG A 78 13.87 -7.48 -1.34
CA ARG A 78 14.79 -7.36 -0.19
C ARG A 78 16.15 -6.84 -0.62
N THR A 79 16.56 -7.18 -1.83
CA THR A 79 17.89 -6.88 -2.35
C THR A 79 17.87 -5.64 -3.23
N LEU A 80 18.84 -4.73 -3.02
CA LEU A 80 19.02 -3.58 -3.92
C LEU A 80 19.55 -4.07 -5.28
N SER A 81 18.85 -3.73 -6.35
CA SER A 81 19.21 -4.11 -7.71
C SER A 81 20.50 -3.42 -8.17
N ASP A 82 21.35 -4.15 -8.89
CA ASP A 82 22.48 -3.62 -9.66
C ASP A 82 22.08 -3.16 -11.08
N GLY A 83 20.79 -3.18 -11.39
CA GLY A 83 20.21 -2.84 -12.69
C GLY A 83 19.96 -4.04 -13.60
N THR A 84 20.25 -5.27 -13.16
CA THR A 84 19.94 -6.51 -13.91
C THR A 84 18.83 -7.35 -13.29
N ALA A 85 18.45 -7.05 -12.04
CA ALA A 85 17.41 -7.78 -11.35
C ALA A 85 16.02 -7.49 -11.96
N ARG A 86 15.18 -8.52 -11.95
CA ARG A 86 13.79 -8.44 -12.40
C ARG A 86 12.88 -9.30 -11.55
N ILE A 87 11.62 -8.92 -11.47
CA ILE A 87 10.55 -9.73 -10.92
C ILE A 87 9.94 -10.51 -12.08
N GLU A 88 10.05 -11.82 -12.06
CA GLU A 88 9.50 -12.70 -13.08
C GLU A 88 8.01 -12.98 -12.85
N PRO A 89 7.24 -13.35 -13.90
CA PRO A 89 5.86 -13.78 -13.75
C PRO A 89 5.71 -14.92 -12.74
N ASP A 90 4.81 -14.75 -11.79
CA ASP A 90 4.60 -15.67 -10.67
C ASP A 90 3.33 -15.37 -9.88
N ALA A 91 2.95 -16.32 -9.04
CA ALA A 91 1.84 -16.22 -8.09
C ALA A 91 2.39 -15.93 -6.68
N PHE A 92 2.07 -14.77 -6.14
CA PHE A 92 2.49 -14.35 -4.80
C PHE A 92 1.34 -14.49 -3.80
N LEU A 93 1.53 -15.34 -2.79
CA LEU A 93 0.57 -15.51 -1.70
C LEU A 93 0.57 -14.25 -0.81
N VAL A 94 -0.61 -13.69 -0.57
CA VAL A 94 -0.81 -12.63 0.42
C VAL A 94 -0.86 -13.26 1.80
N THR A 95 0.19 -13.07 2.59
CA THR A 95 0.31 -13.66 3.94
C THR A 95 -0.19 -12.73 5.04
N GLY A 96 -0.44 -11.47 4.71
CA GLY A 96 -1.01 -10.48 5.62
C GLY A 96 -1.04 -9.09 5.00
N PHE A 97 -1.62 -8.15 5.73
CA PHE A 97 -1.51 -6.74 5.40
C PHE A 97 -1.36 -5.84 6.62
N ARG A 98 -0.82 -4.64 6.44
CA ARG A 98 -0.76 -3.57 7.43
C ARG A 98 -1.17 -2.24 6.84
N LEU A 99 -1.92 -1.47 7.60
CA LEU A 99 -2.29 -0.11 7.26
C LEU A 99 -1.22 0.86 7.78
N GLY A 100 -0.98 1.94 7.04
CA GLY A 100 -0.11 3.00 7.50
C GLY A 100 -0.34 4.30 6.74
N TYR A 101 0.48 5.29 7.04
CA TYR A 101 0.49 6.57 6.36
C TYR A 101 1.91 7.12 6.28
N VAL A 102 2.18 7.95 5.28
CA VAL A 102 3.41 8.74 5.17
C VAL A 102 3.07 10.22 5.23
N THR A 103 3.87 10.99 5.95
CA THR A 103 3.82 12.45 5.98
C THR A 103 4.91 13.00 5.05
N VAL A 104 4.64 14.12 4.38
CA VAL A 104 5.73 14.92 3.78
C VAL A 104 6.19 15.92 4.83
N VAL A 105 7.27 15.58 5.53
CA VAL A 105 7.88 16.52 6.48
C VAL A 105 8.59 17.61 5.68
N ARG A 106 8.06 18.83 5.68
CA ARG A 106 8.84 20.02 5.28
C ARG A 106 10.09 20.03 6.16
N ARG A 107 11.28 19.93 5.56
CA ARG A 107 12.52 20.26 6.28
C ARG A 107 12.36 21.70 6.77
N ALA A 108 12.41 21.92 8.08
CA ALA A 108 12.54 23.25 8.64
C ALA A 108 13.84 23.86 8.09
N ALA A 109 13.73 24.69 7.05
CA ALA A 109 14.85 25.53 6.65
C ALA A 109 15.03 26.56 7.79
N PRO A 110 16.26 26.80 8.27
CA PRO A 110 16.47 27.89 9.22
C PRO A 110 16.01 29.19 8.58
N LEU A 111 15.18 29.94 9.30
CA LEU A 111 14.66 31.23 8.88
C LEU A 111 15.84 32.19 8.65
N GLN A 112 16.18 32.47 7.38
CA GLN A 112 17.22 33.45 7.05
C GLN A 112 16.57 34.82 6.89
N VAL A 113 16.63 35.64 7.93
CA VAL A 113 16.10 37.01 7.92
C VAL A 113 17.19 37.99 7.50
N ALA A 114 17.09 38.47 6.25
CA ALA A 114 17.83 39.62 5.76
C ALA A 114 16.86 40.55 5.01
N SER A 115 15.98 41.25 5.73
CA SER A 115 15.24 42.37 5.15
C SER A 115 14.85 43.41 6.20
N THR A 116 14.85 44.68 5.79
CA THR A 116 14.46 45.86 6.59
C THR A 116 12.93 46.05 6.65
N PHE A 117 12.17 45.22 5.93
CA PHE A 117 10.71 45.25 5.85
C PHE A 117 10.19 43.83 6.09
N LEU A 118 9.64 43.58 7.27
CA LEU A 118 8.94 42.35 7.62
C LEU A 118 7.63 42.26 6.80
N MET A 119 7.69 41.63 5.63
CA MET A 119 6.50 40.97 5.08
C MET A 119 6.31 39.68 5.88
N LEU A 120 5.33 39.69 6.78
CA LEU A 120 4.81 38.45 7.37
C LEU A 120 4.18 37.67 6.22
N ALA A 121 4.90 36.67 5.72
CA ALA A 121 4.29 35.65 4.89
C ALA A 121 3.22 34.95 5.74
N ASP A 122 2.02 34.87 5.18
CA ASP A 122 0.83 34.29 5.76
C ASP A 122 1.13 33.00 6.55
N GLU A 123 0.57 32.92 7.75
CA GLU A 123 0.65 31.78 8.65
C GLU A 123 0.08 30.55 7.91
N ASP A 124 0.95 29.63 7.52
CA ASP A 124 0.59 28.23 7.29
C ASP A 124 -0.16 27.79 8.58
N ASP A 125 -1.46 27.53 8.48
CA ASP A 125 -2.50 27.52 9.55
C ASP A 125 -2.31 26.46 10.66
N GLY A 126 -1.08 26.03 10.93
CA GLY A 126 -0.72 25.04 11.96
C GLY A 126 -1.38 23.66 11.76
N GLY A 127 -2.05 23.44 10.62
CA GLY A 127 -2.79 22.23 10.32
C GLY A 127 -1.88 21.00 10.24
N PRO A 128 -2.42 19.79 10.49
CA PRO A 128 -1.66 18.56 10.29
C PRO A 128 -1.10 18.50 8.87
N PRO A 129 0.16 18.04 8.69
CA PRO A 129 0.74 17.97 7.36
C PRO A 129 -0.07 17.00 6.49
N PRO A 130 -0.19 17.27 5.17
CA PRO A 130 -0.83 16.33 4.27
C PRO A 130 -0.11 14.98 4.27
N ILE A 131 -0.88 13.92 4.06
CA ILE A 131 -0.45 12.54 4.18
C ILE A 131 -0.87 11.70 2.98
N SER A 132 -0.22 10.55 2.82
CA SER A 132 -0.73 9.47 1.98
C SER A 132 -0.96 8.23 2.83
N ARG A 133 -2.20 7.76 2.89
CA ARG A 133 -2.56 6.48 3.52
C ARG A 133 -2.25 5.32 2.57
N PHE A 134 -1.68 4.25 3.10
CA PHE A 134 -1.23 3.11 2.33
C PHE A 134 -1.58 1.77 2.99
N VAL A 135 -1.59 0.73 2.17
CA VAL A 135 -1.68 -0.67 2.60
C VAL A 135 -0.42 -1.41 2.17
N HIS A 136 0.21 -2.10 3.11
CA HIS A 136 1.32 -3.01 2.90
C HIS A 136 0.80 -4.44 2.86
N TYR A 137 0.87 -5.12 1.73
CA TYR A 137 0.57 -6.55 1.60
C TYR A 137 1.87 -7.36 1.64
N GLN A 138 2.02 -8.24 2.61
CA GLN A 138 3.16 -9.16 2.67
C GLN A 138 2.99 -10.26 1.64
N LEU A 139 4.01 -10.44 0.80
CA LEU A 139 4.03 -11.41 -0.28
C LEU A 139 4.95 -12.58 0.05
N GLY A 140 4.55 -13.78 -0.38
CA GLY A 140 5.39 -14.97 -0.35
C GLY A 140 5.38 -15.70 -1.70
N SER A 141 6.55 -16.13 -2.15
CA SER A 141 6.73 -17.06 -3.27
C SER A 141 7.94 -17.95 -2.99
N GLU A 142 7.83 -19.25 -3.27
CA GLU A 142 8.95 -20.19 -3.20
C GLU A 142 9.95 -19.97 -4.34
N ARG A 143 9.46 -19.56 -5.52
CA ARG A 143 10.27 -19.28 -6.71
C ARG A 143 11.01 -17.95 -6.61
N GLN A 144 10.40 -16.97 -5.94
CA GLN A 144 10.91 -15.60 -5.86
C GLN A 144 10.86 -15.05 -4.42
N PRO A 145 11.65 -15.62 -3.48
CA PRO A 145 11.62 -15.25 -2.06
C PRO A 145 12.12 -13.82 -1.78
N ASP A 146 12.80 -13.19 -2.74
CA ASP A 146 13.28 -11.82 -2.65
C ASP A 146 12.13 -10.79 -2.77
N VAL A 147 11.02 -11.13 -3.45
CA VAL A 147 9.83 -10.28 -3.57
C VAL A 147 9.02 -10.38 -2.28
N MET A 148 8.97 -9.29 -1.51
CA MET A 148 8.45 -9.35 -0.14
C MET A 148 7.15 -8.60 0.10
N ARG A 149 6.83 -7.60 -0.73
CA ARG A 149 5.72 -6.70 -0.45
C ARG A 149 5.15 -6.03 -1.69
N LEU A 150 3.83 -5.90 -1.71
CA LEU A 150 3.12 -4.92 -2.52
C LEU A 150 2.65 -3.80 -1.58
N THR A 151 3.08 -2.58 -1.83
CA THR A 151 2.59 -1.39 -1.11
C THR A 151 1.70 -0.61 -2.06
N CYS A 152 0.47 -0.30 -1.65
CA CYS A 152 -0.45 0.54 -2.42
C CYS A 152 -0.88 1.77 -1.63
N HIS A 153 -0.85 2.91 -2.27
CA HIS A 153 -1.21 4.23 -1.74
C HIS A 153 -2.52 4.69 -2.39
N GLY A 154 -3.38 5.37 -1.62
CA GLY A 154 -4.61 5.96 -2.15
C GLY A 154 -4.32 7.26 -2.88
N GLY A 155 -3.78 8.24 -2.17
CA GLY A 155 -3.37 9.51 -2.75
C GLY A 155 -2.81 10.39 -1.65
N PHE A 156 -1.95 11.33 -2.03
CA PHE A 156 -1.51 12.38 -1.14
C PHE A 156 -2.59 13.44 -1.03
N ALA A 157 -3.08 13.70 0.18
CA ALA A 157 -4.14 14.66 0.45
C ALA A 157 -4.03 15.17 1.90
N ASP A 158 -4.84 16.16 2.24
CA ASP A 158 -4.96 16.60 3.63
C ASP A 158 -5.45 15.46 4.51
N GLU A 159 -5.09 15.50 5.80
CA GLU A 159 -5.29 14.35 6.69
C GLU A 159 -6.77 13.91 6.80
N TRP A 160 -7.73 14.83 6.72
CA TRP A 160 -9.16 14.53 6.75
C TRP A 160 -9.71 13.99 5.42
N GLU A 161 -9.01 14.21 4.30
CA GLU A 161 -9.41 13.74 2.97
C GLU A 161 -8.69 12.47 2.54
N ALA A 162 -7.49 12.24 3.06
CA ALA A 162 -6.67 11.10 2.66
C ALA A 162 -7.39 9.77 2.91
N ARG A 163 -7.33 8.84 1.96
CA ARG A 163 -7.98 7.53 2.05
C ARG A 163 -6.98 6.43 1.75
N TYR A 164 -7.22 5.26 2.34
CA TYR A 164 -6.57 4.05 1.85
C TYR A 164 -7.10 3.74 0.45
N PRO A 165 -6.28 3.15 -0.43
CA PRO A 165 -6.77 2.72 -1.73
C PRO A 165 -7.82 1.61 -1.54
N SER A 166 -8.90 1.70 -2.31
CA SER A 166 -9.90 0.64 -2.41
C SER A 166 -9.37 -0.53 -3.24
N VAL A 167 -9.99 -1.71 -3.14
CA VAL A 167 -9.63 -2.86 -3.97
C VAL A 167 -9.83 -2.55 -5.45
N ALA A 168 -10.89 -1.81 -5.81
CA ALA A 168 -11.14 -1.39 -7.18
C ALA A 168 -10.04 -0.47 -7.73
N GLU A 169 -9.56 0.48 -6.91
CA GLU A 169 -8.43 1.35 -7.27
C GLU A 169 -7.14 0.53 -7.44
N ILE A 170 -6.90 -0.45 -6.57
CA ILE A 170 -5.73 -1.33 -6.70
C ILE A 170 -5.80 -2.15 -7.99
N ARG A 171 -6.98 -2.70 -8.34
CA ARG A 171 -7.18 -3.39 -9.63
C ARG A 171 -6.86 -2.48 -10.80
N GLN A 172 -7.35 -1.23 -10.79
CA GLN A 172 -7.07 -0.26 -11.85
C GLN A 172 -5.58 0.09 -11.96
N VAL A 173 -4.90 0.30 -10.82
CA VAL A 173 -3.46 0.60 -10.80
C VAL A 173 -2.65 -0.54 -11.40
N LEU A 174 -3.01 -1.78 -11.09
CA LEU A 174 -2.28 -2.98 -11.51
C LEU A 174 -2.72 -3.54 -12.86
N ASP A 175 -3.72 -2.94 -13.51
CA ASP A 175 -4.29 -3.44 -14.76
C ASP A 175 -3.21 -3.71 -15.82
N GLY A 176 -3.30 -4.84 -16.52
CA GLY A 176 -2.28 -5.29 -17.48
C GLY A 176 -0.91 -5.70 -16.88
N ILE A 177 -0.65 -5.47 -15.59
CA ILE A 177 0.60 -5.86 -14.92
C ILE A 177 0.38 -7.07 -14.00
N ALA A 178 -0.59 -6.99 -13.09
CA ALA A 178 -0.90 -8.03 -12.12
C ALA A 178 -2.41 -8.12 -11.85
N SER A 179 -2.88 -9.30 -11.46
CA SER A 179 -4.28 -9.57 -11.12
C SER A 179 -4.39 -10.33 -9.81
N PHE A 180 -5.55 -10.29 -9.16
CA PHE A 180 -5.81 -11.03 -7.93
C PHE A 180 -7.30 -11.36 -7.79
N ASP A 181 -7.57 -12.39 -6.98
CA ASP A 181 -8.88 -12.93 -6.64
C ASP A 181 -9.54 -12.24 -5.43
#